data_AF-A0AAE0KMU1-F1
#
_entry.id   AF-A0AAE0KMU1-F1
#
_cell.length_a   1.000
_cell.length_b   1.000
_cell.length_c   1.000
_cell.angle_alpha   90.00
_cell.angle_beta   90.00
_cell.angle_gamma   90.00
#
_symmetry.space_group_name_H-M   'P 1'
#
loop_
_entity.id
_entity.type
_entity.pdbx_description
1 polymer ?
#
loop_
_entity_poly.entity_id
_entity_poly.type
_entity_poly.pdbx_seq_one_letter_code
_entity_poly.pdbx_strand_id
1 'polypeptide(L)'
;MAPIPRALDLPSDWTDHGVSGLVCTPADWQTVANFFIVNYLAHCLTVKQYPADTAKEVLITMFMALFLPSSGIARAIDSIIRHPRLRKLTELERACTAGALCIVVRKRSWKPMNDNILRNLYFDHNILYPKLDALSRTEEGGATRIPQLESKEVISASQLRSEPYRRAEVRQPPWMVSRKRTSFHVGSIEQRGCAIHGTYYLPDGYELAPLPVDAVVLPTRDTREGLTFSISSTYSLAKAFIAIFQTIYAAISLYRAKGEQVELYGYAAFGLTVVPYLLMTILNLIAQLVNADYPTLYMVESPEMEEARGRGGYFNGTVGSVDTDHNLPDQYMDNRERAGPWKVEELGQEGRTRLLNLNPENNMENTFYIDEIGKLHYDEDWIYIPTASAFRMDSERSRDLVSSSHSGKKRFEWPESNFPQHSDRSRYMFGMAAMILAAFTFTIVAVISKFQPGVESTSLQRGFVTAWFIVGALFGFVALIWRVWMDFLEAPGAAEADERDGFWSLMVGVWFAGSFLLIAFFVPAIGGLVMVGQMIVKYGACIRVS
;
A
#
# COMPACT_ATOMS: atom_id res chain seq x y z
N MET A 1 17.19 -52.02 34.61
CA MET A 1 16.49 -50.73 34.70
C MET A 1 16.30 -50.43 36.17
N ALA A 2 16.96 -49.40 36.69
CA ALA A 2 16.75 -48.97 38.07
C ALA A 2 15.33 -48.37 38.20
N PRO A 3 14.64 -48.56 39.33
CA PRO A 3 13.30 -48.00 39.54
C PRO A 3 13.35 -46.47 39.47
N ILE A 4 12.32 -45.88 38.84
CA ILE A 4 12.18 -44.43 38.70
C ILE A 4 12.09 -43.82 40.11
N PRO A 5 12.96 -42.86 40.48
CA PRO A 5 12.86 -42.16 41.75
C PRO A 5 11.50 -41.48 41.83
N ARG A 6 10.73 -41.80 42.88
CA ARG A 6 9.49 -41.04 43.20
C ARG A 6 9.90 -39.63 43.60
N ALA A 7 8.96 -38.67 43.59
CA ALA A 7 9.18 -37.26 43.94
C ALA A 7 10.04 -37.01 45.21
N LEU A 8 10.12 -37.97 46.13
CA LEU A 8 10.96 -37.94 47.34
C LEU A 8 12.49 -38.07 47.10
N ASP A 9 12.93 -38.54 45.92
CA ASP A 9 14.35 -38.85 45.61
C ASP A 9 14.99 -37.84 44.63
N LEU A 10 14.27 -36.79 44.24
CA LEU A 10 14.80 -35.73 43.38
C LEU A 10 15.73 -34.80 44.18
N PRO A 11 16.83 -34.29 43.58
CA PRO A 11 17.58 -33.17 44.15
C PRO A 11 16.65 -32.01 44.53
N SER A 12 16.98 -31.27 45.59
CA SER A 12 16.09 -30.23 46.17
C SER A 12 15.68 -29.12 45.19
N ASP A 13 16.40 -28.97 44.09
CA ASP A 13 16.19 -28.00 43.03
C ASP A 13 15.40 -28.54 41.83
N TRP A 14 15.08 -29.83 41.78
CA TRP A 14 14.35 -30.47 40.68
C TRP A 14 12.88 -30.65 41.03
N THR A 15 12.01 -30.57 40.02
CA THR A 15 10.55 -30.68 40.20
C THR A 15 9.96 -31.67 39.20
N ASP A 16 8.85 -32.30 39.57
CA ASP A 16 8.02 -33.12 38.67
C ASP A 16 6.71 -32.39 38.28
N HIS A 17 6.47 -31.21 38.87
CA HIS A 17 5.23 -30.42 38.76
C HIS A 17 3.95 -31.26 39.00
N GLY A 18 4.05 -32.32 39.82
CA GLY A 18 2.94 -33.25 40.06
C GLY A 18 2.54 -34.11 38.86
N VAL A 19 3.34 -34.14 37.78
CA VAL A 19 3.11 -34.95 36.57
C VAL A 19 3.98 -36.20 36.60
N SER A 20 3.35 -37.38 36.56
CA SER A 20 4.06 -38.65 36.65
C SER A 20 5.05 -38.87 35.49
N GLY A 21 6.31 -39.11 35.81
CA GLY A 21 7.39 -39.37 34.85
C GLY A 21 7.99 -38.12 34.19
N LEU A 22 7.66 -36.93 34.70
CA LEU A 22 8.29 -35.67 34.28
C LEU A 22 9.41 -35.31 35.27
N VAL A 23 10.60 -34.99 34.77
CA VAL A 23 11.71 -34.51 35.58
C VAL A 23 12.20 -33.19 35.00
N CYS A 24 12.15 -32.12 35.80
CA CYS A 24 12.50 -30.77 35.41
C CYS A 24 13.65 -30.22 36.23
N THR A 25 14.65 -29.64 35.56
CA THR A 25 15.72 -28.87 36.20
C THR A 25 15.44 -27.38 36.11
N PRO A 26 15.97 -26.54 37.02
CA PRO A 26 15.80 -25.10 36.94
C PRO A 26 16.20 -24.54 35.57
N ALA A 27 15.39 -23.64 35.00
CA ALA A 27 15.75 -22.96 33.77
C ALA A 27 16.82 -21.91 34.05
N ASP A 28 17.90 -21.94 33.26
CA ASP A 28 18.88 -20.86 33.26
C ASP A 28 18.38 -19.68 32.40
N TRP A 29 19.04 -18.52 32.56
CA TRP A 29 18.70 -17.34 31.77
C TRP A 29 18.92 -17.57 30.26
N GLN A 30 19.82 -18.48 29.89
CA GLN A 30 20.09 -18.83 28.49
C GLN A 30 18.89 -19.54 27.87
N THR A 31 18.22 -20.44 28.60
CA THR A 31 16.99 -21.12 28.15
C THR A 31 15.91 -20.10 27.83
N VAL A 32 15.71 -19.12 28.72
CA VAL A 32 14.76 -18.02 28.48
C VAL A 32 15.18 -17.22 27.25
N ALA A 33 16.42 -16.71 27.20
CA ALA A 33 16.90 -15.89 26.09
C ALA A 33 16.79 -16.62 24.75
N ASN A 34 17.21 -17.89 24.67
CA ASN A 34 17.12 -18.72 23.47
C ASN A 34 15.68 -18.90 23.02
N PHE A 35 14.75 -19.13 23.94
CA PHE A 35 13.33 -19.24 23.60
C PHE A 35 12.82 -17.97 22.92
N PHE A 36 13.12 -16.79 23.47
CA PHE A 36 12.68 -15.51 22.89
C PHE A 36 13.37 -15.20 21.57
N ILE A 37 14.69 -15.45 21.48
CA ILE A 37 15.46 -15.19 20.26
C ILE A 37 14.92 -16.03 19.11
N VAL A 38 14.77 -17.33 19.32
CA VAL A 38 14.42 -18.25 18.24
C VAL A 38 12.94 -18.20 17.89
N ASN A 39 12.03 -18.03 18.85
CA ASN A 39 10.60 -18.01 18.54
C ASN A 39 10.06 -16.64 18.13
N TYR A 40 10.59 -15.55 18.71
CA TYR A 40 10.06 -14.20 18.51
C TYR A 40 10.99 -13.29 17.70
N LEU A 41 12.26 -13.13 18.10
CA LEU A 41 13.15 -12.19 17.39
C LEU A 41 13.53 -12.66 15.98
N ALA A 42 13.72 -13.98 15.80
CA ALA A 42 13.97 -14.56 14.48
C ALA A 42 12.83 -14.23 13.51
N HIS A 43 11.57 -14.21 13.98
CA HIS A 43 10.41 -13.82 13.19
C HIS A 43 10.60 -12.45 12.54
N CYS A 44 11.00 -11.46 13.34
CA CYS A 44 11.15 -10.08 12.91
C CYS A 44 12.13 -9.95 11.73
N LEU A 45 13.19 -10.76 11.73
CA LEU A 45 14.19 -10.77 10.66
C LEU A 45 13.67 -11.36 9.35
N THR A 46 12.59 -12.15 9.39
CA THR A 46 12.01 -12.80 8.20
C THR A 46 10.95 -11.96 7.52
N VAL A 47 10.53 -10.83 8.09
CA VAL A 47 9.43 -10.02 7.55
C VAL A 47 9.74 -9.59 6.11
N LYS A 48 8.77 -9.82 5.22
CA LYS A 48 8.89 -9.40 3.82
C LYS A 48 8.92 -7.87 3.73
N GLN A 49 9.91 -7.33 3.03
CA GLN A 49 10.06 -5.90 2.77
C GLN A 49 9.39 -5.53 1.45
N TYR A 50 8.93 -4.29 1.35
CA TYR A 50 8.59 -3.68 0.07
C TYR A 50 9.82 -3.10 -0.61
N PRO A 51 9.78 -2.92 -1.94
CA PRO A 51 10.88 -2.27 -2.66
C PRO A 51 11.20 -0.90 -2.08
N ALA A 52 12.49 -0.65 -1.87
CA ALA A 52 13.03 0.60 -1.33
C ALA A 52 12.46 1.04 0.02
N ASP A 53 12.00 0.10 0.86
CA ASP A 53 11.70 0.40 2.26
C ASP A 53 12.92 1.02 2.94
N THR A 54 12.71 2.15 3.61
CA THR A 54 13.77 2.82 4.37
C THR A 54 14.12 2.05 5.63
N ALA A 55 15.33 2.26 6.16
CA ALA A 55 15.75 1.63 7.41
C ALA A 55 14.77 1.90 8.57
N LYS A 56 14.17 3.10 8.61
CA LYS A 56 13.14 3.48 9.58
C LYS A 56 11.88 2.63 9.43
N GLU A 57 11.36 2.48 8.20
CA GLU A 57 10.16 1.68 7.93
C GLU A 57 10.38 0.19 8.23
N VAL A 58 11.57 -0.32 7.91
CA VAL A 58 11.99 -1.69 8.26
C VAL A 58 12.03 -1.88 9.77
N LEU A 59 12.65 -0.96 10.51
CA LEU A 59 12.76 -1.06 11.97
C LEU A 59 11.39 -0.98 12.66
N ILE A 60 10.51 -0.07 12.23
CA ILE A 60 9.13 0.01 12.72
C ILE A 60 8.39 -1.31 12.43
N THR A 61 8.57 -1.87 11.24
CA THR A 61 7.94 -3.12 10.84
C THR A 61 8.41 -4.30 11.69
N MET A 62 9.73 -4.41 11.93
CA MET A 62 10.31 -5.44 12.78
C MET A 62 9.83 -5.31 14.22
N PHE A 63 9.76 -4.08 14.74
CA PHE A 63 9.22 -3.80 16.06
C PHE A 63 7.76 -4.23 16.17
N MET A 64 6.91 -3.86 15.21
CA MET A 64 5.51 -4.29 15.19
C MET A 64 5.38 -5.81 15.09
N ALA A 65 6.21 -6.48 14.27
CA ALA A 65 6.19 -7.93 14.11
C ALA A 65 6.61 -8.69 15.38
N LEU A 66 7.44 -8.07 16.24
CA LEU A 66 7.84 -8.67 17.52
C LEU A 66 6.65 -8.85 18.45
N PHE A 67 5.80 -7.83 18.56
CA PHE A 67 4.66 -7.83 19.48
C PHE A 67 3.37 -8.34 18.83
N LEU A 68 3.23 -8.14 17.52
CA LEU A 68 2.00 -8.39 16.77
C LEU A 68 2.37 -9.17 15.50
N PRO A 69 2.44 -10.50 15.57
CA PRO A 69 2.95 -11.33 14.46
C PRO A 69 2.15 -11.15 13.15
N SER A 70 0.87 -10.82 13.24
CA SER A 70 0.02 -10.54 12.06
C SER A 70 0.36 -9.24 11.33
N SER A 71 1.14 -8.33 11.92
CA SER A 71 1.42 -7.00 11.35
C SER A 71 2.13 -7.05 9.98
N GLY A 72 2.86 -8.13 9.68
CA GLY A 72 3.52 -8.35 8.40
C GLY A 72 2.66 -9.02 7.32
N ILE A 73 1.41 -9.42 7.62
CA ILE A 73 0.65 -10.33 6.76
C ILE A 73 0.30 -9.75 5.38
N ALA A 74 0.00 -8.45 5.30
CA ALA A 74 -0.23 -7.76 4.04
C ALA A 74 0.97 -7.89 3.09
N ARG A 75 2.18 -7.67 3.62
CA ARG A 75 3.43 -7.73 2.84
C ARG A 75 3.68 -9.13 2.29
N ALA A 76 3.45 -10.15 3.12
CA ALA A 76 3.60 -11.54 2.72
C ALA A 76 2.58 -11.92 1.64
N ILE A 77 1.28 -11.65 1.87
CA ILE A 77 0.22 -12.02 0.94
C ILE A 77 0.33 -11.27 -0.38
N ASP A 78 0.63 -9.98 -0.36
CA ASP A 78 0.83 -9.20 -1.59
C ASP A 78 1.96 -9.78 -2.43
N SER A 79 3.03 -10.23 -1.78
CA SER A 79 4.15 -10.90 -2.44
C SER A 79 3.73 -12.23 -3.06
N ILE A 80 2.92 -13.01 -2.35
CA ILE A 80 2.41 -14.31 -2.80
C ILE A 80 1.40 -14.16 -3.95
N ILE A 81 0.48 -13.20 -3.87
CA ILE A 81 -0.52 -12.93 -4.92
C ILE A 81 0.16 -12.48 -6.21
N ARG A 82 1.30 -11.80 -6.13
CA ARG A 82 2.04 -11.35 -7.32
C ARG A 82 2.88 -12.46 -7.95
N HIS A 83 3.43 -13.37 -7.13
CA HIS A 83 4.22 -14.55 -7.52
C HIS A 83 5.03 -14.43 -8.84
N PRO A 84 5.83 -13.36 -9.03
CA PRO A 84 6.48 -13.09 -10.32
C PRO A 84 7.44 -14.19 -10.76
N ARG A 85 7.96 -14.99 -9.83
CA ARG A 85 8.85 -16.12 -10.15
C ARG A 85 8.14 -17.29 -10.82
N LEU A 86 6.87 -17.53 -10.48
CA LEU A 86 6.10 -18.65 -11.03
C LEU A 86 5.60 -18.35 -12.45
N ARG A 87 5.71 -17.10 -12.89
CA ARG A 87 5.35 -16.65 -14.24
C ARG A 87 6.60 -16.58 -15.13
N LYS A 88 6.43 -16.87 -16.42
CA LYS A 88 7.47 -16.66 -17.45
C LYS A 88 7.54 -15.15 -17.75
N LEU A 89 8.24 -14.41 -16.91
CA LEU A 89 8.40 -12.96 -17.01
C LEU A 89 9.88 -12.59 -17.24
N THR A 90 10.10 -11.51 -17.99
CA THR A 90 11.42 -10.87 -18.10
C THR A 90 11.84 -10.26 -16.76
N GLU A 91 13.13 -9.96 -16.57
CA GLU A 91 13.59 -9.33 -15.32
C GLU A 91 12.94 -7.96 -15.08
N LEU A 92 12.74 -7.19 -16.15
CA LEU A 92 12.07 -5.90 -16.11
C LEU A 92 10.59 -6.04 -15.72
N GLU A 93 9.89 -7.01 -16.29
CA GLU A 93 8.52 -7.33 -15.91
C GLU A 93 8.40 -7.82 -14.46
N ARG A 94 9.41 -8.55 -13.97
CA ARG A 94 9.49 -8.97 -12.56
C ARG A 94 9.69 -7.79 -11.64
N ALA A 95 10.61 -6.88 -11.96
CA ALA A 95 10.82 -5.64 -11.19
C ALA A 95 9.57 -4.75 -11.18
N CYS A 96 8.89 -4.63 -12.33
CA CYS A 96 7.62 -3.91 -12.45
C CYS A 96 6.55 -4.53 -11.54
N THR A 97 6.32 -5.85 -11.62
CA THR A 97 5.35 -6.52 -10.74
C THR A 97 5.79 -6.52 -9.27
N ALA A 98 7.09 -6.48 -9.00
CA ALA A 98 7.60 -6.35 -7.65
C ALA A 98 7.29 -4.98 -7.03
N GLY A 99 6.96 -3.96 -7.84
CA GLY A 99 6.76 -2.57 -7.43
C GLY A 99 8.08 -1.80 -7.30
N ALA A 100 9.14 -2.26 -7.97
CA ALA A 100 10.50 -1.73 -7.83
C ALA A 100 10.85 -0.65 -8.88
N LEU A 101 9.88 -0.21 -9.68
CA LEU A 101 10.10 0.77 -10.75
C LEU A 101 9.46 2.11 -10.39
N CYS A 102 10.10 3.20 -10.83
CA CYS A 102 9.57 4.56 -10.72
C CYS A 102 9.72 5.33 -12.03
N ILE A 103 8.87 6.34 -12.21
CA ILE A 103 8.88 7.25 -13.37
C ILE A 103 8.86 8.70 -12.91
N VAL A 104 9.30 9.59 -13.79
CA VAL A 104 9.16 11.03 -13.60
C VAL A 104 7.73 11.46 -13.90
N VAL A 105 7.17 12.31 -13.04
CA VAL A 105 5.83 12.88 -13.17
C VAL A 105 5.85 14.38 -12.90
N ARG A 106 4.86 15.10 -13.44
CA ARG A 106 4.64 16.53 -13.20
C ARG A 106 4.05 16.76 -11.80
N LYS A 107 4.60 17.70 -11.02
CA LYS A 107 4.02 18.20 -9.76
C LYS A 107 2.85 19.14 -10.05
N ARG A 108 2.01 19.45 -9.04
CA ARG A 108 1.00 20.53 -9.14
C ARG A 108 1.58 21.91 -9.44
N SER A 109 2.84 22.13 -9.07
CA SER A 109 3.57 23.37 -9.35
C SER A 109 4.19 23.41 -10.75
N TRP A 110 4.04 22.35 -11.54
CA TRP A 110 4.54 22.31 -12.91
C TRP A 110 3.85 23.39 -13.76
N LYS A 111 4.63 24.07 -14.59
CA LYS A 111 4.15 25.06 -15.56
C LYS A 111 4.56 24.66 -16.97
N PRO A 112 3.71 24.85 -17.98
CA PRO A 112 4.05 24.64 -19.38
C PRO A 112 5.09 25.66 -19.81
N MET A 113 6.01 25.24 -20.69
CA MET A 113 6.95 26.11 -21.37
C MET A 113 6.56 26.22 -22.85
N ASN A 114 6.97 27.31 -23.49
CA ASN A 114 6.78 27.50 -24.92
C ASN A 114 7.29 26.29 -25.72
N ASP A 115 6.55 25.91 -26.76
CA ASP A 115 6.78 24.75 -27.62
C ASP A 115 6.65 23.36 -26.95
N ASN A 116 6.19 23.27 -25.69
CA ASN A 116 5.87 21.98 -25.09
C ASN A 116 4.74 21.26 -25.82
N ILE A 117 4.81 19.93 -25.88
CA ILE A 117 3.78 19.10 -26.48
C ILE A 117 3.08 18.32 -25.38
N LEU A 118 1.81 18.65 -25.14
CA LEU A 118 0.94 17.99 -24.18
C LEU A 118 0.09 16.93 -24.87
N ARG A 119 0.01 15.76 -24.23
CA ARG A 119 -0.79 14.62 -24.69
C ARG A 119 -1.81 14.26 -23.63
N ASN A 120 -2.90 13.63 -24.05
CA ASN A 120 -3.92 13.07 -23.15
C ASN A 120 -4.54 14.12 -22.18
N LEU A 121 -4.74 15.35 -22.65
CA LEU A 121 -5.51 16.35 -21.91
C LEU A 121 -6.97 15.92 -21.80
N TYR A 122 -7.58 16.15 -20.64
CA TYR A 122 -9.00 15.92 -20.42
C TYR A 122 -9.74 17.26 -20.26
N PHE A 123 -10.90 17.36 -20.89
CA PHE A 123 -11.76 18.54 -20.88
C PHE A 123 -13.07 18.18 -20.17
N ASP A 124 -13.47 18.95 -19.16
CA ASP A 124 -14.73 18.69 -18.45
C ASP A 124 -15.96 18.84 -19.38
N HIS A 125 -17.01 18.06 -19.15
CA HIS A 125 -18.13 17.87 -20.08
C HIS A 125 -18.95 19.13 -20.42
N ASN A 126 -18.92 20.16 -19.57
CA ASN A 126 -19.59 21.44 -19.85
C ASN A 126 -18.97 22.19 -21.04
N ILE A 127 -17.74 21.82 -21.41
CA ILE A 127 -16.91 22.48 -22.42
C ILE A 127 -17.29 22.10 -23.85
N LEU A 128 -17.65 20.84 -24.08
CA LEU A 128 -17.85 20.31 -25.45
C LEU A 128 -19.27 20.52 -25.98
N TYR A 129 -20.24 20.76 -25.09
CA TYR A 129 -21.64 20.99 -25.45
C TYR A 129 -22.27 21.95 -24.44
N PRO A 130 -22.33 23.27 -24.71
CA PRO A 130 -23.15 24.17 -23.90
C PRO A 130 -24.60 23.65 -23.93
N LYS A 131 -25.17 23.40 -22.75
CA LYS A 131 -26.48 22.79 -22.53
C LYS A 131 -27.53 23.28 -23.55
N LEU A 132 -27.87 22.43 -24.52
CA LEU A 132 -29.10 22.53 -25.32
C LEU A 132 -30.36 22.17 -24.50
N ASP A 133 -30.24 22.06 -23.17
CA ASP A 133 -31.30 21.65 -22.24
C ASP A 133 -32.14 22.81 -21.71
N ALA A 134 -31.86 24.06 -22.10
CA ALA A 134 -32.67 25.22 -21.69
C ALA A 134 -33.92 25.46 -22.56
N LEU A 135 -34.11 24.71 -23.66
CA LEU A 135 -35.22 24.91 -24.61
C LEU A 135 -36.21 23.74 -24.73
N SER A 136 -36.00 22.63 -24.02
CA SER A 136 -36.79 21.39 -24.17
C SER A 136 -37.68 21.07 -22.96
N ARG A 137 -37.86 22.00 -22.02
CA ARG A 137 -38.95 21.93 -21.02
C ARG A 137 -39.95 23.06 -21.24
N THR A 138 -40.82 22.88 -22.23
CA THR A 138 -42.17 23.45 -22.20
C THR A 138 -43.16 22.29 -22.29
N GLU A 139 -43.56 21.78 -21.12
CA GLU A 139 -44.83 21.06 -21.01
C GLU A 139 -45.94 22.09 -20.75
N GLU A 140 -46.90 22.09 -21.67
CA GLU A 140 -48.34 22.23 -21.48
C GLU A 140 -48.90 23.23 -20.45
N GLY A 141 -49.64 24.22 -20.98
CA GLY A 141 -50.92 24.64 -20.40
C GLY A 141 -50.90 25.81 -19.40
N GLY A 142 -51.28 27.00 -19.88
CA GLY A 142 -51.72 28.08 -18.99
C GLY A 142 -51.51 29.48 -19.55
N ALA A 143 -52.52 30.01 -20.23
CA ALA A 143 -52.53 31.39 -20.68
C ALA A 143 -52.58 32.37 -19.50
N THR A 144 -51.52 33.15 -19.29
CA THR A 144 -51.60 34.40 -18.51
C THR A 144 -50.82 35.50 -19.21
N ARG A 145 -51.49 36.64 -19.42
CA ARG A 145 -51.01 37.84 -20.12
C ARG A 145 -49.71 38.38 -19.52
N ILE A 146 -48.70 38.56 -20.36
CA ILE A 146 -47.51 39.38 -20.07
C ILE A 146 -47.88 40.85 -20.37
N PRO A 147 -47.76 41.80 -19.43
CA PRO A 147 -47.76 43.22 -19.78
C PRO A 147 -46.42 43.57 -20.46
N GLN A 148 -46.54 44.33 -21.53
CA GLN A 148 -45.45 44.93 -22.29
C GLN A 148 -44.32 45.43 -21.38
N LEU A 149 -43.10 44.96 -21.61
CA LEU A 149 -41.89 45.70 -21.25
C LEU A 149 -41.06 45.93 -22.51
N GLU A 150 -40.65 47.17 -22.63
CA GLU A 150 -40.17 47.85 -23.81
C GLU A 150 -38.86 47.29 -24.37
N SER A 151 -38.73 47.47 -25.68
CA SER A 151 -37.51 47.38 -26.47
C SER A 151 -36.35 48.19 -25.88
N LYS A 152 -35.27 47.50 -25.48
CA LYS A 152 -33.87 47.94 -25.36
C LYS A 152 -33.12 46.69 -24.87
N GLU A 153 -32.13 46.10 -25.52
CA GLU A 153 -31.16 46.53 -26.50
C GLU A 153 -30.89 45.36 -27.45
N VAL A 154 -30.84 45.64 -28.75
CA VAL A 154 -30.19 44.74 -29.70
C VAL A 154 -28.71 44.86 -29.43
N ILE A 155 -28.16 43.96 -28.62
CA ILE A 155 -26.72 43.82 -28.46
C ILE A 155 -26.17 43.39 -29.82
N SER A 156 -25.44 44.30 -30.43
CA SER A 156 -24.69 44.10 -31.66
C SER A 156 -23.84 42.82 -31.57
N ALA A 157 -23.87 42.00 -32.63
CA ALA A 157 -23.10 40.77 -32.79
C ALA A 157 -21.56 40.96 -32.83
N SER A 158 -21.05 42.10 -32.37
CA SER A 158 -19.64 42.48 -32.35
C SER A 158 -19.08 42.74 -30.93
N GLN A 159 -19.87 42.55 -29.86
CA GLN A 159 -19.44 42.85 -28.47
C GLN A 159 -19.49 41.67 -27.49
N LEU A 160 -19.65 40.42 -27.94
CA LEU A 160 -19.63 39.23 -27.08
C LEU A 160 -18.85 38.04 -27.69
N ARG A 161 -17.55 38.24 -27.95
CA ARG A 161 -16.57 37.13 -28.01
C ARG A 161 -15.32 37.52 -27.23
N SER A 162 -15.45 37.66 -25.91
CA SER A 162 -14.34 37.29 -25.04
C SER A 162 -14.38 35.77 -25.00
N GLU A 163 -13.47 35.09 -25.71
CA GLU A 163 -13.37 33.63 -25.57
C GLU A 163 -13.16 33.30 -24.08
N PRO A 164 -13.93 32.37 -23.49
CA PRO A 164 -13.83 32.08 -22.07
C PRO A 164 -12.46 31.44 -21.80
N TYR A 165 -11.58 32.19 -21.14
CA TYR A 165 -10.32 31.69 -20.62
C TYR A 165 -10.57 30.54 -19.65
N ARG A 166 -9.72 29.52 -19.69
CA ARG A 166 -9.92 28.29 -18.90
C ARG A 166 -8.80 28.12 -17.89
N ARG A 167 -9.11 27.53 -16.74
CA ARG A 167 -8.09 27.13 -15.77
C ARG A 167 -7.64 25.71 -16.07
N ALA A 168 -6.35 25.46 -15.88
CA ALA A 168 -5.78 24.13 -16.03
C ALA A 168 -5.24 23.61 -14.69
N GLU A 169 -5.39 22.32 -14.44
CA GLU A 169 -4.86 21.67 -13.23
C GLU A 169 -4.09 20.41 -13.59
N VAL A 170 -2.91 20.24 -12.99
CA VAL A 170 -2.14 19.00 -13.09
C VAL A 170 -2.72 17.96 -12.12
N ARG A 171 -3.27 16.87 -12.65
CA ARG A 171 -3.92 15.79 -11.87
C ARG A 171 -3.38 14.41 -12.20
N GLN A 172 -3.48 13.50 -11.23
CA GLN A 172 -3.11 12.11 -11.42
C GLN A 172 -4.10 11.42 -12.38
N PRO A 173 -3.63 10.84 -13.50
CA PRO A 173 -4.51 10.20 -14.44
C PRO A 173 -4.91 8.77 -14.00
N PRO A 174 -6.01 8.21 -14.53
CA PRO A 174 -6.49 6.88 -14.16
C PRO A 174 -5.49 5.74 -14.39
N TRP A 175 -4.62 5.85 -15.41
CA TRP A 175 -3.60 4.82 -15.70
C TRP A 175 -2.42 4.82 -14.72
N MET A 176 -2.28 5.86 -13.87
CA MET A 176 -1.33 5.87 -12.77
C MET A 176 -1.84 5.13 -11.52
N VAL A 177 -3.03 4.54 -11.59
CA VAL A 177 -3.61 3.72 -10.52
C VAL A 177 -3.44 2.24 -10.88
N SER A 178 -2.68 1.51 -10.05
CA SER A 178 -2.51 0.06 -10.22
C SER A 178 -3.84 -0.67 -10.07
N ARG A 179 -4.20 -1.49 -11.06
CA ARG A 179 -5.41 -2.33 -11.00
C ARG A 179 -5.22 -3.56 -10.11
N LYS A 180 -3.97 -3.95 -9.86
CA LYS A 180 -3.65 -5.08 -8.98
C LYS A 180 -3.77 -4.67 -7.51
N ARG A 181 -4.25 -5.62 -6.69
CA ARG A 181 -4.34 -5.48 -5.22
C ARG A 181 -2.94 -5.37 -4.65
N THR A 182 -2.51 -4.17 -4.30
CA THR A 182 -1.23 -3.94 -3.63
C THR A 182 -1.40 -2.96 -2.49
N SER A 183 -0.78 -3.28 -1.36
CA SER A 183 -0.72 -2.46 -0.16
C SER A 183 0.62 -1.71 -0.03
N PHE A 184 1.31 -1.44 -1.14
CA PHE A 184 2.55 -0.65 -1.15
C PHE A 184 2.35 0.75 -0.56
N HIS A 185 3.40 1.25 0.10
CA HIS A 185 3.41 2.62 0.57
C HIS A 185 3.31 3.61 -0.60
N VAL A 186 2.34 4.52 -0.51
CA VAL A 186 1.95 5.47 -1.56
C VAL A 186 2.48 6.89 -1.27
N GLY A 187 3.25 7.07 -0.20
CA GLY A 187 3.88 8.36 0.08
C GLY A 187 4.81 8.78 -1.05
N SER A 188 4.97 10.09 -1.24
CA SER A 188 5.98 10.63 -2.17
C SER A 188 7.33 9.98 -1.92
N ILE A 189 7.98 9.51 -3.00
CA ILE A 189 9.30 8.87 -2.93
C ILE A 189 10.31 9.81 -2.27
N GLU A 190 10.20 11.11 -2.54
CA GLU A 190 11.01 12.18 -1.98
C GLU A 190 10.79 12.31 -0.46
N GLN A 191 9.53 12.42 -0.02
CA GLN A 191 9.19 12.55 1.41
C GLN A 191 9.61 11.34 2.24
N ARG A 192 9.53 10.13 1.65
CA ARG A 192 9.98 8.90 2.30
C ARG A 192 11.50 8.81 2.38
N GLY A 193 12.23 9.46 1.48
CA GLY A 193 13.68 9.32 1.37
C GLY A 193 14.08 7.94 0.82
N CYS A 194 13.30 7.39 -0.12
CA CYS A 194 13.60 6.09 -0.71
C CYS A 194 14.90 6.13 -1.54
N ALA A 195 15.69 5.07 -1.47
CA ALA A 195 16.87 4.94 -2.30
C ALA A 195 16.49 4.61 -3.75
N ILE A 196 17.06 5.35 -4.70
CA ILE A 196 16.85 5.19 -6.15
C ILE A 196 18.18 4.81 -6.77
N HIS A 197 18.16 3.80 -7.64
CA HIS A 197 19.33 3.37 -8.40
C HIS A 197 19.64 4.36 -9.52
N GLY A 198 20.93 4.63 -9.74
CA GLY A 198 21.41 5.56 -10.76
C GLY A 198 21.72 6.94 -10.21
N THR A 199 21.92 7.91 -11.10
CA THR A 199 22.14 9.32 -10.75
C THR A 199 21.10 10.18 -11.43
N TYR A 200 20.52 11.12 -10.70
CA TYR A 200 19.49 12.00 -11.24
C TYR A 200 19.50 13.39 -10.61
N TYR A 201 18.96 14.34 -11.34
CA TYR A 201 18.65 15.70 -10.93
C TYR A 201 17.28 16.05 -11.49
N LEU A 202 16.33 16.34 -10.61
CA LEU A 202 14.96 16.73 -10.96
C LEU A 202 14.87 18.26 -10.98
N PRO A 203 14.41 18.88 -12.08
CA PRO A 203 14.11 20.31 -12.10
C PRO A 203 12.82 20.61 -11.34
N ASP A 204 12.63 21.89 -10.99
CA ASP A 204 11.43 22.34 -10.31
C ASP A 204 10.15 22.02 -11.10
N GLY A 205 9.12 21.56 -10.40
CA GLY A 205 7.86 21.12 -11.01
C GLY A 205 7.82 19.64 -11.37
N TYR A 206 8.84 18.84 -11.03
CA TYR A 206 8.85 17.39 -11.26
C TYR A 206 9.15 16.60 -9.99
N GLU A 207 8.61 15.38 -9.92
CA GLU A 207 8.97 14.37 -8.91
C GLU A 207 9.07 12.98 -9.52
N LEU A 208 9.61 12.04 -8.74
CA LEU A 208 9.51 10.62 -9.02
C LEU A 208 8.27 10.04 -8.33
N ALA A 209 7.51 9.24 -9.07
CA ALA A 209 6.39 8.47 -8.56
C ALA A 209 6.59 6.97 -8.83
N PRO A 210 6.04 6.08 -7.97
CA PRO A 210 6.04 4.65 -8.23
C PRO A 210 5.29 4.33 -9.54
N LEU A 211 5.87 3.46 -10.37
CA LEU A 211 5.21 2.98 -11.58
C LEU A 211 4.19 1.87 -11.20
N PRO A 212 2.96 1.88 -11.75
CA PRO A 212 1.99 0.82 -11.53
C PRO A 212 2.54 -0.58 -11.88
N VAL A 213 2.21 -1.60 -11.07
CA VAL A 213 2.78 -2.96 -11.19
C VAL A 213 2.31 -3.76 -12.41
N ASP A 214 1.34 -3.22 -13.12
CA ASP A 214 0.72 -3.71 -14.35
C ASP A 214 1.08 -2.87 -15.59
N ALA A 215 1.95 -1.86 -15.44
CA ALA A 215 2.52 -1.13 -16.57
C ALA A 215 3.37 -2.06 -17.47
N VAL A 216 3.33 -1.81 -18.78
CA VAL A 216 4.21 -2.45 -19.75
C VAL A 216 5.46 -1.61 -19.90
N VAL A 217 6.61 -2.22 -19.62
CA VAL A 217 7.92 -1.56 -19.74
C VAL A 217 8.75 -2.31 -20.77
N LEU A 218 9.23 -1.57 -21.75
CA LEU A 218 10.12 -2.05 -22.80
C LEU A 218 11.57 -1.95 -22.33
N PRO A 219 12.43 -2.92 -22.67
CA PRO A 219 13.85 -2.81 -22.39
C PRO A 219 14.43 -1.61 -23.14
N THR A 220 15.47 -0.98 -22.56
CA THR A 220 16.19 0.11 -23.21
C THR A 220 16.67 -0.34 -24.59
N ARG A 221 16.38 0.47 -25.64
CA ARG A 221 16.71 0.19 -27.05
C ARG A 221 18.22 0.28 -27.32
N ASP A 222 19.04 -0.42 -26.56
CA ASP A 222 20.46 -0.55 -26.89
C ASP A 222 20.58 -1.64 -27.97
N THR A 223 20.94 -1.22 -29.18
CA THR A 223 20.86 -1.98 -30.44
C THR A 223 21.90 -3.09 -30.59
N ARG A 224 22.63 -3.43 -29.53
CA ARG A 224 23.63 -4.50 -29.56
C ARG A 224 22.96 -5.82 -29.22
N GLU A 225 22.68 -6.61 -30.25
CA GLU A 225 22.25 -8.01 -30.10
C GLU A 225 23.20 -8.76 -29.14
N GLY A 226 22.63 -9.38 -28.10
CA GLY A 226 23.39 -10.19 -27.14
C GLY A 226 23.74 -9.53 -25.80
N LEU A 227 23.35 -8.28 -25.53
CA LEU A 227 23.49 -7.70 -24.19
C LEU A 227 22.49 -8.31 -23.21
N THR A 228 23.01 -8.92 -22.14
CA THR A 228 22.21 -9.39 -21.01
C THR A 228 21.82 -8.20 -20.13
N PHE A 229 20.52 -7.88 -20.10
CA PHE A 229 19.97 -6.89 -19.19
C PHE A 229 19.74 -7.52 -17.81
N SER A 230 20.38 -6.96 -16.77
CA SER A 230 20.30 -7.46 -15.39
C SER A 230 19.84 -6.37 -14.45
N ILE A 231 18.74 -6.57 -13.72
CA ILE A 231 18.34 -5.69 -12.62
C ILE A 231 18.83 -6.29 -11.30
N SER A 232 19.59 -5.52 -10.53
CA SER A 232 20.05 -5.93 -9.21
C SER A 232 18.87 -6.28 -8.32
N SER A 233 18.76 -7.56 -7.99
CA SER A 233 17.74 -8.09 -7.09
C SER A 233 18.39 -9.08 -6.14
N THR A 234 17.89 -9.11 -4.91
CA THR A 234 18.42 -10.01 -3.90
C THR A 234 17.34 -11.03 -3.56
N TYR A 235 17.66 -12.31 -3.74
CA TYR A 235 16.93 -13.34 -3.03
C TYR A 235 17.56 -13.43 -1.65
N SER A 236 16.80 -13.06 -0.62
CA SER A 236 17.31 -13.05 0.73
C SER A 236 17.44 -14.48 1.26
N LEU A 237 18.41 -15.24 0.74
CA LEU A 237 18.71 -16.61 1.16
C LEU A 237 18.91 -16.69 2.66
N ALA A 238 19.57 -15.67 3.24
CA ALA A 238 19.71 -15.54 4.69
C ALA A 238 18.35 -15.50 5.41
N LYS A 239 17.39 -14.66 4.97
CA LYS A 239 16.04 -14.63 5.56
C LYS A 239 15.31 -15.96 5.36
N ALA A 240 15.50 -16.63 4.23
CA ALA A 240 14.89 -17.94 3.97
C ALA A 240 15.45 -19.02 4.89
N PHE A 241 16.78 -19.05 5.11
CA PHE A 241 17.41 -19.95 6.07
C PHE A 241 16.95 -19.68 7.51
N ILE A 242 16.90 -18.40 7.92
CA ILE A 242 16.38 -18.02 9.23
C ILE A 242 14.92 -18.48 9.39
N ALA A 243 14.09 -18.27 8.36
CA ALA A 243 12.70 -18.68 8.39
C ALA A 243 12.55 -20.22 8.48
N ILE A 244 13.35 -20.98 7.73
CA ILE A 244 13.34 -22.46 7.81
C ILE A 244 13.74 -22.91 9.22
N PHE A 245 14.86 -22.40 9.74
CA PHE A 245 15.34 -22.73 11.09
C PHE A 245 14.27 -22.39 12.14
N GLN A 246 13.71 -21.19 12.07
CA GLN A 246 12.65 -20.75 12.98
C GLN A 246 11.40 -21.64 12.87
N THR A 247 10.94 -21.96 11.66
CA THR A 247 9.77 -22.83 11.46
C THR A 247 9.99 -24.20 12.09
N ILE A 248 11.16 -24.81 11.89
CA ILE A 248 11.50 -26.11 12.50
C ILE A 248 11.53 -25.98 14.03
N TYR A 249 12.22 -24.97 14.57
CA TYR A 249 12.36 -24.80 16.00
C TYR A 249 11.01 -24.52 16.68
N ALA A 250 10.21 -23.60 16.14
CA ALA A 250 8.89 -23.28 16.67
C ALA A 250 7.93 -24.48 16.58
N ALA A 251 8.04 -25.31 15.53
CA ALA A 251 7.31 -26.57 15.44
C ALA A 251 7.75 -27.56 16.53
N ILE A 252 9.04 -27.67 16.83
CA ILE A 252 9.56 -28.49 17.94
C ILE A 252 9.08 -27.94 19.29
N SER A 253 9.13 -26.62 19.52
CA SER A 253 8.60 -25.98 20.73
C SER A 253 7.11 -26.29 20.91
N LEU A 254 6.32 -26.19 19.84
CA LEU A 254 4.90 -26.52 19.86
C LEU A 254 4.65 -28.01 20.13
N TYR A 255 5.45 -28.90 19.53
CA TYR A 255 5.35 -30.34 19.77
C TYR A 255 5.67 -30.70 21.23
N ARG A 256 6.73 -30.13 21.80
CA ARG A 256 7.10 -30.33 23.22
C ARG A 256 6.09 -29.72 24.19
N ALA A 257 5.40 -28.66 23.78
CA ALA A 257 4.33 -28.09 24.59
C ALA A 257 3.16 -29.08 24.80
N LYS A 258 2.90 -29.93 23.80
CA LYS A 258 1.79 -30.89 23.82
C LYS A 258 1.99 -31.93 24.92
N GLY A 259 0.99 -32.06 25.78
CA GLY A 259 1.05 -32.94 26.94
C GLY A 259 1.60 -32.20 28.15
N GLU A 260 2.92 -32.03 28.23
CA GLU A 260 3.60 -31.57 29.46
C GLU A 260 3.18 -30.16 29.88
N GLN A 261 3.39 -29.16 29.01
CA GLN A 261 3.06 -27.76 29.34
C GLN A 261 1.55 -27.52 29.30
N VAL A 262 0.82 -28.25 28.45
CA VAL A 262 -0.63 -28.12 28.31
C VAL A 262 -1.36 -28.63 29.55
N GLU A 263 -0.87 -29.68 30.21
CA GLU A 263 -1.46 -30.17 31.47
C GLU A 263 -1.31 -29.11 32.59
N LEU A 264 -0.15 -28.48 32.67
CA LEU A 264 0.16 -27.48 33.70
C LEU A 264 -0.47 -26.12 33.44
N TYR A 265 -0.39 -25.63 32.20
CA TYR A 265 -0.78 -24.26 31.84
C TYR A 265 -2.02 -24.17 30.93
N GLY A 266 -2.50 -25.29 30.39
CA GLY A 266 -3.70 -25.33 29.55
C GLY A 266 -3.53 -24.54 28.26
N TYR A 267 -4.57 -23.79 27.89
CA TYR A 267 -4.54 -22.90 26.72
C TYR A 267 -3.53 -21.75 26.84
N ALA A 268 -3.02 -21.46 28.04
CA ALA A 268 -2.02 -20.42 28.28
C ALA A 268 -0.58 -20.94 28.31
N ALA A 269 -0.36 -22.21 27.96
CA ALA A 269 0.97 -22.76 27.84
C ALA A 269 1.84 -21.90 26.92
N PHE A 270 3.01 -21.49 27.42
CA PHE A 270 3.93 -20.61 26.70
C PHE A 270 4.44 -21.24 25.39
N GLY A 271 4.49 -22.57 25.27
CA GLY A 271 4.80 -23.22 24.01
C GLY A 271 3.70 -23.07 22.94
N LEU A 272 2.47 -22.67 23.31
CA LEU A 272 1.39 -22.36 22.37
C LEU A 272 1.46 -20.91 21.84
N THR A 273 2.15 -20.00 22.53
CA THR A 273 2.28 -18.60 22.08
C THR A 273 3.17 -18.44 20.86
N VAL A 274 3.91 -19.49 20.48
CA VAL A 274 4.73 -19.53 19.26
C VAL A 274 3.90 -19.75 17.99
N VAL A 275 2.66 -20.25 18.10
CA VAL A 275 1.80 -20.61 16.95
C VAL A 275 1.61 -19.47 15.94
N PRO A 276 1.22 -18.24 16.33
CA PRO A 276 1.03 -17.18 15.34
C PRO A 276 2.34 -16.76 14.66
N TYR A 277 3.46 -16.82 15.38
CA TYR A 277 4.80 -16.56 14.82
C TYR A 277 5.22 -17.64 13.83
N LEU A 278 4.99 -18.92 14.16
CA LEU A 278 5.23 -20.05 13.27
C LEU A 278 4.47 -19.90 11.95
N LEU A 279 3.16 -19.63 12.02
CA LEU A 279 2.32 -19.46 10.84
C LEU A 279 2.75 -18.25 10.00
N MET A 280 3.03 -17.12 10.63
CA MET A 280 3.48 -15.93 9.91
C MET A 280 4.87 -16.13 9.27
N THR A 281 5.80 -16.80 9.94
CA THR A 281 7.12 -17.15 9.37
C THR A 281 6.98 -18.06 8.15
N ILE A 282 6.06 -19.02 8.15
CA ILE A 282 5.77 -19.84 6.96
C ILE A 282 5.29 -18.96 5.80
N LEU A 283 4.37 -18.02 6.05
CA LEU A 283 3.91 -17.08 5.02
C LEU A 283 5.06 -16.22 4.47
N ASN A 284 5.93 -15.72 5.36
CA ASN A 284 7.12 -14.95 4.97
C ASN A 284 8.08 -15.78 4.12
N LEU A 285 8.32 -17.05 4.47
CA LEU A 285 9.17 -17.95 3.69
C LEU A 285 8.61 -18.16 2.29
N ILE A 286 7.30 -18.46 2.17
CA ILE A 286 6.64 -18.61 0.86
C ILE A 286 6.79 -17.31 0.05
N ALA A 287 6.54 -16.15 0.67
CA ALA A 287 6.66 -14.85 0.04
C ALA A 287 8.09 -14.56 -0.49
N GLN A 288 9.13 -14.99 0.22
CA GLN A 288 10.54 -14.85 -0.20
C GLN A 288 10.90 -15.80 -1.34
N LEU A 289 10.33 -17.01 -1.36
CA LEU A 289 10.59 -18.00 -2.41
C LEU A 289 9.98 -17.58 -3.75
N VAL A 290 8.81 -16.94 -3.74
CA VAL A 290 8.04 -16.58 -4.95
C VAL A 290 8.31 -15.17 -5.48
N ASN A 291 8.99 -14.30 -4.72
CA ASN A 291 9.24 -12.91 -5.08
C ASN A 291 10.59 -12.40 -4.54
N ALA A 292 11.36 -11.72 -5.39
CA ALA A 292 12.66 -11.14 -5.02
C ALA A 292 12.50 -9.91 -4.10
N ASP A 293 13.58 -9.53 -3.41
CA ASP A 293 13.71 -8.24 -2.71
C ASP A 293 14.47 -7.25 -3.61
N TYR A 294 14.02 -6.00 -3.63
CA TYR A 294 14.64 -4.90 -4.37
C TYR A 294 15.04 -3.79 -3.38
N PRO A 295 16.34 -3.54 -3.15
CA PRO A 295 16.79 -2.60 -2.13
C PRO A 295 16.56 -1.13 -2.52
N THR A 296 16.41 -0.85 -3.82
CA THR A 296 16.22 0.48 -4.38
C THR A 296 15.12 0.46 -5.44
N LEU A 297 14.57 1.63 -5.76
CA LEU A 297 13.74 1.82 -6.95
C LEU A 297 14.60 2.02 -8.19
N TYR A 298 14.10 1.63 -9.36
CA TYR A 298 14.79 1.79 -10.64
C TYR A 298 14.00 2.72 -11.55
N MET A 299 14.71 3.69 -12.13
CA MET A 299 14.10 4.70 -13.01
C MET A 299 13.76 4.08 -14.37
N VAL A 300 12.56 4.38 -14.86
CA VAL A 300 12.09 4.01 -16.19
C VAL A 300 11.85 5.29 -16.98
N GLU A 301 12.29 5.29 -18.24
CA GLU A 301 12.11 6.41 -19.17
C GLU A 301 10.63 6.63 -19.46
N SER A 302 10.22 7.89 -19.38
CA SER A 302 8.88 8.37 -19.72
C SER A 302 8.98 9.66 -20.54
N PRO A 303 7.91 10.06 -21.25
CA PRO A 303 7.88 11.36 -21.93
C PRO A 303 8.16 12.53 -20.99
N GLU A 304 7.69 12.44 -19.74
CA GLU A 304 7.93 13.44 -18.71
C GLU A 304 9.40 13.50 -18.26
N MET A 305 10.12 12.37 -18.31
CA MET A 305 11.56 12.36 -18.05
C MET A 305 12.32 13.10 -19.15
N GLU A 306 11.93 12.90 -20.42
CA GLU A 306 12.51 13.64 -21.55
C GLU A 306 12.17 15.14 -21.49
N GLU A 307 10.92 15.47 -21.12
CA GLU A 307 10.51 16.85 -20.85
C GLU A 307 11.35 17.48 -19.74
N ALA A 308 11.58 16.75 -18.64
CA ALA A 308 12.43 17.22 -17.55
C ALA A 308 13.90 17.40 -17.99
N ARG A 309 14.43 16.53 -18.86
CA ARG A 309 15.78 16.72 -19.45
C ARG A 309 15.87 18.03 -20.24
N GLY A 310 14.85 18.33 -21.04
CA GLY A 310 14.75 19.61 -21.76
C GLY A 310 14.75 20.84 -20.85
N ARG A 311 14.46 20.67 -19.55
CA ARG A 311 14.45 21.71 -18.52
C ARG A 311 15.67 21.67 -17.60
N GLY A 312 16.76 21.04 -18.03
CA GLY A 312 18.00 20.91 -17.25
C GLY A 312 18.03 19.74 -16.28
N GLY A 313 17.01 18.87 -16.30
CA GLY A 313 17.02 17.61 -15.58
C GLY A 313 18.11 16.66 -16.11
N TYR A 314 18.64 15.83 -15.23
CA TYR A 314 19.65 14.84 -15.59
C TYR A 314 19.22 13.47 -15.07
N PHE A 315 19.32 12.42 -15.87
CA PHE A 315 18.92 11.07 -15.48
C PHE A 315 19.85 10.05 -16.13
N ASN A 316 20.50 9.23 -15.31
CA ASN A 316 21.40 8.17 -15.74
C ASN A 316 21.15 6.92 -14.90
N GLY A 317 21.18 5.73 -15.54
CA GLY A 317 20.84 4.45 -14.92
C GLY A 317 19.37 4.05 -15.11
N THR A 318 18.74 4.49 -16.20
CA THR A 318 17.39 4.05 -16.59
C THR A 318 17.41 2.58 -17.03
N VAL A 319 16.41 1.82 -16.59
CA VAL A 319 16.36 0.36 -16.80
C VAL A 319 15.38 -0.07 -17.90
N GLY A 320 14.68 0.88 -18.51
CA GLY A 320 13.73 0.61 -19.58
C GLY A 320 12.93 1.86 -19.91
N SER A 321 11.91 1.72 -20.76
CA SER A 321 11.00 2.80 -21.17
C SER A 321 9.55 2.34 -21.10
N VAL A 322 8.64 3.21 -20.65
CA VAL A 322 7.21 2.89 -20.68
C VAL A 322 6.68 2.85 -22.12
N ASP A 323 5.83 1.86 -22.43
CA ASP A 323 5.21 1.76 -23.75
C ASP A 323 4.11 2.83 -23.92
N THR A 324 4.42 3.90 -24.65
CA THR A 324 3.50 5.01 -24.95
C THR A 324 2.93 4.97 -26.36
N ASP A 325 3.33 3.98 -27.17
CA ASP A 325 3.00 3.89 -28.60
C ASP A 325 1.60 3.27 -28.86
N HIS A 326 0.92 2.79 -27.82
CA HIS A 326 -0.44 2.26 -27.95
C HIS A 326 -1.48 3.28 -27.49
N ASN A 327 -2.45 3.56 -28.37
CA ASN A 327 -3.69 4.21 -28.00
C ASN A 327 -4.28 3.45 -26.79
N LEU A 328 -4.56 4.18 -25.70
CA LEU A 328 -5.27 3.62 -24.56
C LEU A 328 -6.51 2.85 -25.08
N PRO A 329 -6.80 1.64 -24.57
CA PRO A 329 -8.02 0.94 -24.94
C PRO A 329 -9.23 1.87 -24.81
N ASP A 330 -10.18 1.81 -25.74
CA ASP A 330 -11.40 2.65 -25.81
C ASP A 330 -12.19 2.74 -24.47
N GLN A 331 -11.92 1.84 -23.52
CA GLN A 331 -12.48 1.87 -22.17
C GLN A 331 -11.95 3.01 -21.27
N TYR A 332 -10.82 3.64 -21.61
CA TYR A 332 -10.19 4.73 -20.83
C TYR A 332 -10.37 6.10 -21.46
N MET A 333 -10.90 6.15 -22.68
CA MET A 333 -11.04 7.36 -23.46
C MET A 333 -12.53 7.45 -23.82
N ASP A 334 -13.22 8.52 -23.43
CA ASP A 334 -14.47 8.82 -24.12
C ASP A 334 -14.13 9.08 -25.60
N ASN A 335 -14.96 8.64 -26.54
CA ASN A 335 -14.77 8.85 -27.98
C ASN A 335 -14.70 10.34 -28.37
N ARG A 336 -14.83 11.25 -27.40
CA ARG A 336 -14.90 12.70 -27.52
C ARG A 336 -13.59 13.42 -27.17
N GLU A 337 -12.50 12.69 -26.85
CA GLU A 337 -11.26 13.24 -26.24
C GLU A 337 -10.00 13.19 -27.14
N ARG A 338 -10.13 12.86 -28.43
CA ARG A 338 -8.99 12.91 -29.37
C ARG A 338 -8.79 14.29 -29.98
N ALA A 339 -8.11 15.19 -29.26
CA ALA A 339 -7.62 16.43 -29.87
C ALA A 339 -6.16 16.77 -29.52
N GLY A 340 -5.38 15.79 -29.07
CA GLY A 340 -3.92 15.95 -28.89
C GLY A 340 -3.15 15.28 -30.03
N PRO A 341 -1.88 15.65 -30.28
CA PRO A 341 -1.02 16.43 -29.39
C PRO A 341 -1.29 17.94 -29.41
N TRP A 342 -1.15 18.60 -28.25
CA TRP A 342 -1.35 20.03 -28.07
C TRP A 342 -0.01 20.74 -27.92
N LYS A 343 0.25 21.74 -28.75
CA LYS A 343 1.44 22.59 -28.64
C LYS A 343 1.15 23.78 -27.73
N VAL A 344 2.03 24.03 -26.78
CA VAL A 344 2.00 25.20 -25.91
C VAL A 344 2.67 26.38 -26.62
N GLU A 345 1.99 27.52 -26.68
CA GLU A 345 2.53 28.80 -27.12
C GLU A 345 2.37 29.86 -26.03
N GLU A 346 3.47 30.50 -25.61
CA GLU A 346 3.43 31.58 -24.62
C GLU A 346 3.12 32.93 -25.29
N LEU A 347 2.07 33.62 -24.83
CA LEU A 347 1.67 34.93 -25.37
C LEU A 347 2.41 36.03 -24.61
N GLY A 348 3.42 36.61 -25.28
CA GLY A 348 4.51 37.40 -24.71
C GLY A 348 4.19 38.75 -24.04
N GLN A 349 2.98 39.00 -23.51
CA GLN A 349 2.71 40.23 -22.74
C GLN A 349 1.92 40.04 -21.43
N GLU A 350 1.27 38.89 -21.17
CA GLU A 350 0.45 38.71 -19.95
C GLU A 350 0.63 37.34 -19.25
N GLY A 351 1.67 36.57 -19.59
CA GLY A 351 1.89 35.23 -19.02
C GLY A 351 0.84 34.20 -19.43
N ARG A 352 0.02 34.52 -20.43
CA ARG A 352 -1.05 33.68 -20.95
C ARG A 352 -0.49 32.55 -21.79
N THR A 353 -1.07 31.37 -21.64
CA THR A 353 -0.66 30.17 -22.37
C THR A 353 -1.74 29.78 -23.39
N ARG A 354 -1.33 29.57 -24.63
CA ARG A 354 -2.20 29.07 -25.71
C ARG A 354 -1.90 27.60 -25.98
N LEU A 355 -2.93 26.77 -26.07
CA LEU A 355 -2.83 25.37 -26.51
C LEU A 355 -3.35 25.25 -27.94
N LEU A 356 -2.48 24.84 -28.86
CA LEU A 356 -2.80 24.61 -30.26
C LEU A 356 -2.91 23.11 -30.56
N ASN A 357 -4.04 22.65 -31.08
CA ASN A 357 -4.18 21.26 -31.50
C ASN A 357 -3.34 21.02 -32.77
N LEU A 358 -2.40 20.06 -32.72
CA LEU A 358 -1.56 19.68 -33.86
C LEU A 358 -2.20 18.65 -34.80
N ASN A 359 -3.33 18.04 -34.38
CA ASN A 359 -4.10 17.09 -35.18
C ASN A 359 -5.61 17.41 -35.11
N PRO A 360 -6.08 18.44 -35.84
CA PRO A 360 -7.47 18.84 -35.81
C PRO A 360 -8.34 17.81 -36.53
N GLU A 361 -9.00 16.91 -35.79
CA GLU A 361 -10.16 16.18 -36.32
C GLU A 361 -11.35 17.15 -36.45
N ASN A 362 -12.15 16.98 -37.51
CA ASN A 362 -13.07 17.96 -38.12
C ASN A 362 -14.19 18.60 -37.25
N ASN A 363 -14.18 18.51 -35.92
CA ASN A 363 -15.26 19.03 -35.07
C ASN A 363 -14.83 19.57 -33.68
N MET A 364 -13.53 19.76 -33.39
CA MET A 364 -13.09 20.37 -32.12
C MET A 364 -12.49 21.76 -32.34
N GLU A 365 -12.67 22.66 -31.36
CA GLU A 365 -11.95 23.95 -31.32
C GLU A 365 -10.44 23.68 -31.34
N ASN A 366 -9.73 24.29 -32.31
CA ASN A 366 -8.31 24.03 -32.56
C ASN A 366 -7.37 24.81 -31.62
N THR A 367 -7.92 25.64 -30.74
CA THR A 367 -7.14 26.52 -29.86
C THR A 367 -7.88 26.67 -28.54
N PHE A 368 -7.14 26.57 -27.43
CA PHE A 368 -7.61 26.96 -26.10
C PHE A 368 -6.67 27.96 -25.46
N TYR A 369 -7.20 28.84 -24.62
CA TYR A 369 -6.44 29.83 -23.86
C TYR A 369 -6.51 29.50 -22.37
N ILE A 370 -5.34 29.44 -21.73
CA ILE A 370 -5.16 29.19 -20.30
C ILE A 370 -4.63 30.45 -19.64
N ASP A 371 -5.35 30.94 -18.64
CA ASP A 371 -4.96 32.12 -17.85
C ASP A 371 -4.10 31.77 -16.65
N GLU A 372 -4.43 30.69 -15.91
CA GLU A 372 -3.67 30.29 -14.72
C GLU A 372 -3.72 28.77 -14.48
N ILE A 373 -2.63 28.22 -13.93
CA ILE A 373 -2.55 26.86 -13.39
C ILE A 373 -2.61 26.95 -11.87
N GLY A 374 -3.71 26.49 -11.27
CA GLY A 374 -4.01 26.75 -9.85
C GLY A 374 -5.05 25.80 -9.22
N LYS A 375 -5.34 26.00 -7.93
CA LYS A 375 -6.24 25.14 -7.13
C LYS A 375 -7.73 25.37 -7.47
N LEU A 376 -8.56 24.35 -7.22
CA LEU A 376 -10.01 24.32 -7.47
C LEU A 376 -10.77 25.56 -6.95
N HIS A 377 -11.68 26.05 -7.79
CA HIS A 377 -12.88 26.78 -7.38
C HIS A 377 -14.08 26.09 -8.06
N TYR A 378 -15.18 25.88 -7.32
CA TYR A 378 -16.21 24.88 -7.63
C TYR A 378 -17.19 25.22 -8.77
N ASP A 379 -16.89 26.18 -9.66
CA ASP A 379 -17.89 26.74 -10.58
C ASP A 379 -17.37 27.08 -12.00
N GLU A 380 -16.25 26.50 -12.45
CA GLU A 380 -15.60 26.88 -13.73
C GLU A 380 -15.21 25.69 -14.63
N ASP A 381 -15.00 25.97 -15.92
CA ASP A 381 -14.57 25.01 -16.95
C ASP A 381 -13.07 24.67 -16.82
N TRP A 382 -12.73 23.39 -16.58
CA TRP A 382 -11.34 22.94 -16.33
C TRP A 382 -10.73 22.09 -17.44
N ILE A 383 -9.42 22.28 -17.63
CA ILE A 383 -8.54 21.39 -18.41
C ILE A 383 -7.66 20.59 -17.44
N TYR A 384 -7.79 19.27 -17.42
CA TYR A 384 -6.90 18.42 -16.64
C TYR A 384 -5.68 18.01 -17.45
N ILE A 385 -4.51 18.38 -16.93
CA ILE A 385 -3.20 17.98 -17.45
C ILE A 385 -2.76 16.73 -16.68
N PRO A 386 -2.49 15.60 -17.34
CA PRO A 386 -2.03 14.41 -16.65
C PRO A 386 -0.63 14.60 -16.04
N THR A 387 -0.44 14.11 -14.82
CA THR A 387 0.90 14.05 -14.18
C THR A 387 1.88 13.17 -14.97
N ALA A 388 1.38 12.17 -15.70
CA ALA A 388 2.16 11.28 -16.56
C ALA A 388 1.38 10.97 -17.85
N SER A 389 2.08 10.95 -18.99
CA SER A 389 1.50 10.57 -20.28
C SER A 389 0.94 9.15 -20.22
N ALA A 390 -0.05 8.87 -21.07
CA ALA A 390 -0.64 7.55 -21.15
C ALA A 390 0.40 6.50 -21.55
N PHE A 391 0.37 5.35 -20.87
CA PHE A 391 1.17 4.19 -21.21
C PHE A 391 0.34 2.91 -21.15
N ARG A 392 0.81 1.89 -21.87
CA ARG A 392 0.14 0.61 -21.98
C ARG A 392 0.15 -0.12 -20.63
N MET A 393 -1.03 -0.62 -20.27
CA MET A 393 -1.25 -1.49 -19.12
C MET A 393 -1.48 -2.92 -19.62
N ASP A 394 -0.86 -3.91 -18.99
CA ASP A 394 -1.03 -5.32 -19.36
C ASP A 394 -2.41 -5.83 -18.93
N SER A 395 -3.30 -5.97 -19.92
CA SER A 395 -4.67 -6.43 -19.71
C SER A 395 -4.77 -7.92 -19.36
N GLU A 396 -3.82 -8.78 -19.75
CA GLU A 396 -3.82 -10.20 -19.38
C GLU A 396 -3.34 -10.39 -17.94
N ARG A 397 -2.31 -9.63 -17.51
CA ARG A 397 -1.97 -9.48 -16.07
C ARG A 397 -3.12 -8.95 -15.23
N SER A 398 -4.03 -8.22 -15.84
CA SER A 398 -5.23 -7.66 -15.21
C SER A 398 -6.41 -8.64 -15.19
N ARG A 399 -6.52 -9.57 -16.16
CA ARG A 399 -7.64 -10.53 -16.30
C ARG A 399 -7.63 -11.63 -15.25
N ASP A 400 -6.45 -12.08 -14.80
CA ASP A 400 -6.30 -13.17 -13.81
C ASP A 400 -6.93 -12.90 -12.43
N LEU A 401 -7.43 -11.69 -12.15
CA LEU A 401 -7.94 -11.28 -10.83
C LEU A 401 -9.27 -10.50 -10.88
N VAL A 402 -9.89 -10.38 -12.08
CA VAL A 402 -11.08 -9.54 -12.34
C VAL A 402 -12.34 -10.36 -12.64
N SER A 403 -12.37 -11.68 -12.41
CA SER A 403 -13.55 -12.51 -12.68
C SER A 403 -14.78 -12.24 -11.79
N SER A 404 -14.72 -11.28 -10.85
CA SER A 404 -15.83 -10.94 -9.95
C SER A 404 -16.21 -9.46 -9.95
N SER A 405 -16.32 -8.85 -11.14
CA SER A 405 -17.09 -7.60 -11.30
C SER A 405 -18.31 -7.84 -12.18
N HIS A 406 -19.34 -8.46 -11.60
CA HIS A 406 -20.70 -8.29 -12.10
C HIS A 406 -21.15 -6.87 -11.76
N SER A 407 -21.81 -6.23 -12.72
CA SER A 407 -22.54 -4.94 -12.63
C SER A 407 -21.73 -3.66 -12.90
N GLY A 408 -22.04 -3.03 -14.04
CA GLY A 408 -21.88 -1.60 -14.30
C GLY A 408 -20.55 -1.19 -14.95
N LYS A 409 -20.65 -0.58 -16.14
CA LYS A 409 -19.61 0.33 -16.66
C LYS A 409 -19.44 1.48 -15.66
N LYS A 410 -18.61 1.31 -14.63
CA LYS A 410 -18.22 2.44 -13.78
C LYS A 410 -17.37 3.38 -14.63
N ARG A 411 -17.84 4.62 -14.77
CA ARG A 411 -17.12 5.72 -15.40
C ARG A 411 -15.77 5.86 -14.68
N PHE A 412 -14.68 5.97 -15.43
CA PHE A 412 -13.36 6.25 -14.87
C PHE A 412 -13.30 7.72 -14.49
N GLU A 413 -13.48 8.03 -13.22
CA GLU A 413 -13.33 9.39 -12.69
C GLU A 413 -11.86 9.65 -12.35
N TRP A 414 -11.37 10.86 -12.65
CA TRP A 414 -10.05 11.30 -12.24
C TRP A 414 -10.01 11.35 -10.71
N PRO A 415 -9.06 10.65 -10.05
CA PRO A 415 -8.97 10.67 -8.59
C PRO A 415 -8.82 12.10 -8.05
N GLU A 416 -9.54 12.43 -6.99
CA GLU A 416 -9.39 13.73 -6.29
C GLU A 416 -8.00 13.87 -5.62
N SER A 417 -7.33 12.75 -5.34
CA SER A 417 -6.02 12.69 -4.71
C SER A 417 -4.90 12.40 -5.72
N ASN A 418 -3.78 13.11 -5.60
CA ASN A 418 -2.60 12.94 -6.46
C ASN A 418 -1.74 11.70 -6.15
N PHE A 419 -2.04 10.99 -5.07
CA PHE A 419 -1.27 9.83 -4.65
C PHE A 419 -2.01 8.55 -5.03
N PRO A 420 -1.31 7.53 -5.57
CA PRO A 420 -1.92 6.28 -6.02
C PRO A 420 -2.86 5.67 -4.97
N GLN A 421 -4.16 5.78 -5.20
CA GLN A 421 -5.13 5.20 -4.28
C GLN A 421 -4.90 3.69 -4.22
N HIS A 422 -4.73 3.15 -3.00
CA HIS A 422 -4.83 1.71 -2.78
C HIS A 422 -6.15 1.25 -3.36
N SER A 423 -6.18 0.17 -4.15
CA SER A 423 -7.47 -0.44 -4.48
C SER A 423 -8.15 -0.81 -3.15
N ASP A 424 -9.39 -0.37 -2.92
CA ASP A 424 -10.15 -0.65 -1.68
C ASP A 424 -10.15 -2.14 -1.34
N ARG A 425 -10.15 -3.00 -2.37
CA ARG A 425 -10.06 -4.45 -2.24
C ARG A 425 -8.80 -4.95 -1.55
N SER A 426 -7.66 -4.27 -1.71
CA SER A 426 -6.41 -4.60 -1.02
C SER A 426 -6.53 -4.34 0.48
N ARG A 427 -7.32 -3.33 0.87
CA ARG A 427 -7.53 -2.93 2.26
C ARG A 427 -8.35 -4.00 3.00
N TYR A 428 -9.43 -4.50 2.38
CA TYR A 428 -10.22 -5.60 2.94
C TYR A 428 -9.45 -6.93 3.03
N MET A 429 -8.61 -7.23 2.04
CA MET A 429 -7.77 -8.44 2.05
C MET A 429 -6.85 -8.50 3.27
N PHE A 430 -6.28 -7.36 3.70
CA PHE A 430 -5.42 -7.30 4.88
C PHE A 430 -6.17 -7.67 6.16
N GLY A 431 -7.34 -7.08 6.40
CA GLY A 431 -8.17 -7.39 7.56
C GLY A 431 -8.62 -8.86 7.57
N MET A 432 -9.08 -9.37 6.42
CA MET A 432 -9.50 -10.76 6.29
C MET A 432 -8.36 -11.75 6.51
N ALA A 433 -7.17 -11.47 5.96
CA ALA A 433 -6.00 -12.32 6.13
C ALA A 433 -5.57 -12.43 7.60
N ALA A 434 -5.56 -11.30 8.33
CA ALA A 434 -5.25 -11.30 9.76
C ALA A 434 -6.24 -12.14 10.55
N MET A 435 -7.54 -12.05 10.22
CA MET A 435 -8.59 -12.87 10.82
C MET A 435 -8.44 -14.36 10.50
N ILE A 436 -8.06 -14.70 9.27
CA ILE A 436 -7.79 -16.09 8.88
C ILE A 436 -6.61 -16.65 9.68
N LEU A 437 -5.50 -15.91 9.75
CA LEU A 437 -4.32 -16.30 10.54
C LEU A 437 -4.68 -16.49 12.02
N ALA A 438 -5.50 -15.59 12.57
CA ALA A 438 -6.00 -15.70 13.93
C ALA A 438 -6.88 -16.93 14.12
N ALA A 439 -7.82 -17.19 13.19
CA ALA A 439 -8.68 -18.38 13.24
C ALA A 439 -7.85 -19.67 13.23
N PHE A 440 -6.82 -19.77 12.39
CA PHE A 440 -5.88 -20.89 12.42
C PHE A 440 -5.14 -21.00 13.76
N THR A 441 -4.66 -19.86 14.29
CA THR A 441 -3.98 -19.81 15.59
C THR A 441 -4.88 -20.34 16.71
N PHE A 442 -6.10 -19.81 16.84
CA PHE A 442 -7.06 -20.25 17.84
C PHE A 442 -7.49 -21.70 17.64
N THR A 443 -7.64 -22.16 16.39
CA THR A 443 -7.98 -23.56 16.10
C THR A 443 -6.88 -24.50 16.59
N ILE A 444 -5.61 -24.20 16.33
CA ILE A 444 -4.49 -25.02 16.80
C ILE A 444 -4.43 -25.03 18.33
N VAL A 445 -4.56 -23.86 18.97
CA VAL A 445 -4.62 -23.75 20.43
C VAL A 445 -5.80 -24.56 21.00
N ALA A 446 -6.99 -24.46 20.39
CA ALA A 446 -8.19 -25.20 20.77
C ALA A 446 -7.99 -26.70 20.68
N VAL A 447 -7.45 -27.19 19.56
CA VAL A 447 -7.25 -28.62 19.30
C VAL A 447 -6.23 -29.21 20.27
N ILE A 448 -5.15 -28.48 20.58
CA ILE A 448 -4.09 -28.98 21.46
C ILE A 448 -4.49 -28.90 22.94
N SER A 449 -5.07 -27.78 23.37
CA SER A 449 -5.39 -27.53 24.80
C SER A 449 -6.81 -27.90 25.20
N LYS A 450 -7.70 -28.17 24.23
CA LYS A 450 -9.15 -28.27 24.43
C LYS A 450 -9.77 -27.03 25.08
N PHE A 451 -9.07 -25.89 25.02
CA PHE A 451 -9.37 -24.66 25.76
C PHE A 451 -9.58 -24.87 27.27
N GLN A 452 -8.99 -25.90 27.85
CA GLN A 452 -9.04 -26.12 29.29
C GLN A 452 -7.96 -25.29 29.98
N PRO A 453 -8.27 -24.70 31.16
CA PRO A 453 -7.24 -24.08 31.98
C PRO A 453 -6.34 -25.18 32.56
N GLY A 454 -5.03 -24.93 32.62
CA GLY A 454 -4.10 -25.85 33.26
C GLY A 454 -4.12 -25.73 34.77
N VAL A 455 -3.71 -26.79 35.46
CA VAL A 455 -3.76 -26.89 36.93
C VAL A 455 -2.93 -25.84 37.66
N GLU A 456 -1.85 -25.36 37.05
CA GLU A 456 -0.91 -24.40 37.62
C GLU A 456 -0.97 -22.99 37.01
N SER A 457 -1.75 -22.82 35.93
CA SER A 457 -1.91 -21.49 35.32
C SER A 457 -2.62 -20.52 36.25
N THR A 458 -2.10 -19.30 36.38
CA THR A 458 -2.79 -18.23 37.09
C THR A 458 -3.79 -17.52 36.18
N SER A 459 -4.79 -16.86 36.77
CA SER A 459 -5.75 -16.04 36.01
C SER A 459 -5.05 -14.92 35.23
N LEU A 460 -3.96 -14.37 35.77
CA LEU A 460 -3.16 -13.34 35.10
C LEU A 460 -2.43 -13.90 33.86
N GLN A 461 -1.77 -15.05 33.99
CA GLN A 461 -1.10 -15.70 32.85
C GLN A 461 -2.09 -15.98 31.72
N ARG A 462 -3.25 -16.56 32.05
CA ARG A 462 -4.31 -16.83 31.08
C ARG A 462 -4.87 -15.54 30.47
N GLY A 463 -5.11 -14.51 31.28
CA GLY A 463 -5.63 -13.23 30.83
C GLY A 463 -4.72 -12.54 29.83
N PHE A 464 -3.43 -12.38 30.16
CA PHE A 464 -2.46 -11.72 29.28
C PHE A 464 -2.21 -12.51 27.99
N VAL A 465 -2.03 -13.84 28.06
CA VAL A 465 -1.79 -14.66 26.86
C VAL A 465 -2.99 -14.62 25.91
N THR A 466 -4.21 -14.78 26.42
CA THR A 466 -5.41 -14.71 25.58
C THR A 466 -5.65 -13.31 25.04
N ALA A 467 -5.49 -12.26 25.86
CA ALA A 467 -5.61 -10.89 25.41
C ALA A 467 -4.60 -10.58 24.30
N TRP A 468 -3.36 -11.05 24.43
CA TRP A 468 -2.34 -10.89 23.41
C TRP A 468 -2.73 -11.53 22.07
N PHE A 469 -3.28 -12.75 22.06
CA PHE A 469 -3.78 -13.36 20.83
C PHE A 469 -4.94 -12.59 20.21
N ILE A 470 -5.91 -12.16 21.01
CA ILE A 470 -7.07 -11.38 20.53
C ILE A 470 -6.62 -10.08 19.91
N VAL A 471 -5.75 -9.35 20.60
CA VAL A 471 -5.22 -8.07 20.14
C VAL A 471 -4.38 -8.24 18.87
N GLY A 472 -3.55 -9.27 18.80
CA GLY A 472 -2.83 -9.62 17.57
C GLY A 472 -3.77 -9.94 16.39
N ALA A 473 -4.92 -10.58 16.64
CA ALA A 473 -5.93 -10.84 15.63
C ALA A 473 -6.61 -9.56 15.13
N LEU A 474 -6.98 -8.68 16.06
CA LEU A 474 -7.72 -7.45 15.76
C LEU A 474 -6.85 -6.35 15.15
N PHE A 475 -5.53 -6.40 15.32
CA PHE A 475 -4.63 -5.34 14.87
C PHE A 475 -4.76 -5.04 13.37
N GLY A 476 -4.91 -6.07 12.52
CA GLY A 476 -5.11 -5.86 11.09
C GLY A 476 -6.39 -5.07 10.76
N PHE A 477 -7.47 -5.31 11.51
CA PHE A 477 -8.73 -4.60 11.35
C PHE A 477 -8.69 -3.19 11.95
N VAL A 478 -8.04 -3.01 13.10
CA VAL A 478 -7.88 -1.68 13.72
C VAL A 478 -6.94 -0.80 12.91
N ALA A 479 -5.85 -1.32 12.35
CA ALA A 479 -5.00 -0.56 11.45
C ALA A 479 -5.74 -0.13 10.18
N LEU A 480 -6.70 -0.94 9.70
CA LEU A 480 -7.61 -0.55 8.62
C LEU A 480 -8.53 0.61 9.03
N ILE A 481 -9.19 0.50 10.19
CA ILE A 481 -10.04 1.57 10.72
C ILE A 481 -9.25 2.85 10.96
N TRP A 482 -8.08 2.74 11.60
CA TRP A 482 -7.17 3.86 11.86
C TRP A 482 -6.83 4.60 10.58
N ARG A 483 -6.51 3.85 9.51
CA ARG A 483 -6.18 4.45 8.22
C ARG A 483 -7.37 5.11 7.54
N VAL A 484 -8.54 4.48 7.54
CA VAL A 484 -9.79 5.11 7.04
C VAL A 484 -10.08 6.40 7.81
N TRP A 485 -9.83 6.37 9.12
CA TRP A 485 -10.04 7.53 9.98
C TRP A 485 -9.02 8.65 9.71
N MET A 486 -7.74 8.32 9.48
CA MET A 486 -6.74 9.28 9.03
C MET A 486 -7.05 9.85 7.65
N ASP A 487 -7.45 9.02 6.68
CA ASP A 487 -7.88 9.46 5.35
C ASP A 487 -9.09 10.43 5.46
N PHE A 488 -10.02 10.20 6.41
CA PHE A 488 -11.15 11.09 6.69
C PHE A 488 -10.71 12.43 7.30
N LEU A 489 -9.72 12.42 8.20
CA LEU A 489 -9.17 13.64 8.82
C LEU A 489 -8.34 14.48 7.84
N GLU A 490 -7.69 13.84 6.88
CA GLU A 490 -6.91 14.49 5.81
C GLU A 490 -7.80 14.97 4.64
N ALA A 491 -9.10 14.67 4.66
CA ALA A 491 -10.02 15.10 3.61
C ALA A 491 -10.10 16.64 3.56
N PRO A 492 -10.10 17.25 2.35
CA PRO A 492 -9.93 18.69 2.15
C PRO A 492 -10.99 19.58 2.81
N GLY A 493 -12.11 19.03 3.29
CA GLY A 493 -13.13 19.75 4.07
C GLY A 493 -12.82 19.93 5.56
N ALA A 494 -11.83 19.23 6.12
CA ALA A 494 -11.43 19.38 7.53
C ALA A 494 -10.59 20.65 7.77
N ALA A 495 -9.99 21.22 6.72
CA ALA A 495 -9.14 22.40 6.77
C ALA A 495 -9.90 23.73 6.60
N GLU A 496 -11.17 23.69 6.20
CA GLU A 496 -12.06 24.86 6.12
C GLU A 496 -12.83 25.13 7.43
N ALA A 497 -12.58 24.33 8.48
CA ALA A 497 -13.07 24.64 9.82
C ALA A 497 -12.30 25.84 10.40
N ASP A 498 -12.74 27.04 10.03
CA ASP A 498 -12.43 28.29 10.72
C ASP A 498 -13.04 28.27 12.13
N GLU A 499 -12.35 27.60 13.05
CA GLU A 499 -12.28 27.99 14.45
C GLU A 499 -11.08 27.28 15.07
N ARG A 500 -10.07 28.07 15.44
CA ARG A 500 -8.79 27.63 16.00
C ARG A 500 -8.98 26.68 17.20
N ASP A 501 -10.12 26.72 17.89
CA ASP A 501 -10.43 25.90 19.07
C ASP A 501 -10.99 24.50 18.72
N GLY A 502 -11.71 24.35 17.61
CA GLY A 502 -12.26 23.05 17.17
C GLY A 502 -11.18 22.12 16.61
N PHE A 503 -10.25 22.68 15.84
CA PHE A 503 -9.14 21.93 15.25
C PHE A 503 -8.18 21.37 16.31
N TRP A 504 -7.80 22.17 17.32
CA TRP A 504 -6.95 21.68 18.40
C TRP A 504 -7.64 20.60 19.24
N SER A 505 -8.94 20.75 19.55
CA SER A 505 -9.71 19.74 20.28
C SER A 505 -9.82 18.42 19.51
N LEU A 506 -10.05 18.48 18.20
CA LEU A 506 -10.07 17.31 17.31
C LEU A 506 -8.68 16.64 17.28
N MET A 507 -7.61 17.41 17.06
CA MET A 507 -6.23 16.90 17.01
C MET A 507 -5.78 16.29 18.34
N VAL A 508 -6.18 16.88 19.46
CA VAL A 508 -5.93 16.34 20.81
C VAL A 508 -6.73 15.06 21.02
N GLY A 509 -8.00 15.03 20.61
CA GLY A 509 -8.84 13.82 20.63
C GLY A 509 -8.25 12.68 19.79
N VAL A 510 -7.73 12.99 18.61
CA VAL A 510 -6.98 12.07 17.73
C VAL A 510 -5.74 11.53 18.39
N TRP A 511 -4.96 12.40 19.03
CA TRP A 511 -3.77 12.01 19.75
C TRP A 511 -4.08 11.10 20.94
N PHE A 512 -5.11 11.42 21.72
CA PHE A 512 -5.55 10.60 22.85
C PHE A 512 -6.13 9.27 22.39
N ALA A 513 -6.98 9.26 21.35
CA ALA A 513 -7.53 8.03 20.79
C ALA A 513 -6.44 7.12 20.22
N GLY A 514 -5.48 7.69 19.47
CA GLY A 514 -4.33 6.96 18.94
C GLY A 514 -3.39 6.42 20.01
N SER A 515 -3.09 7.22 21.02
CA SER A 515 -2.26 6.80 22.16
C SER A 515 -2.96 5.72 22.97
N PHE A 516 -4.26 5.86 23.21
CA PHE A 516 -5.06 4.85 23.91
C PHE A 516 -5.10 3.54 23.13
N LEU A 517 -5.29 3.59 21.81
CA LEU A 517 -5.21 2.42 20.95
C LEU A 517 -3.82 1.78 21.05
N LEU A 518 -2.73 2.53 20.88
CA LEU A 518 -1.37 1.98 21.03
C LEU A 518 -1.19 1.29 22.38
N ILE A 519 -1.60 1.90 23.49
CA ILE A 519 -1.52 1.31 24.82
C ILE A 519 -2.35 0.02 24.90
N ALA A 520 -3.59 0.03 24.41
CA ALA A 520 -4.48 -1.12 24.42
C ALA A 520 -3.91 -2.31 23.62
N PHE A 521 -3.11 -2.04 22.58
CA PHE A 521 -2.46 -3.08 21.78
C PHE A 521 -1.15 -3.60 22.38
N PHE A 522 -0.30 -2.71 22.91
CA PHE A 522 1.02 -3.08 23.40
C PHE A 522 1.03 -3.63 24.83
N VAL A 523 0.13 -3.19 25.71
CA VAL A 523 0.07 -3.68 27.09
C VAL A 523 -0.16 -5.20 27.15
N PRO A 524 -1.13 -5.78 26.41
CA PRO A 524 -1.29 -7.23 26.36
C PRO A 524 -0.09 -7.97 25.79
N ALA A 525 0.58 -7.40 24.77
CA ALA A 525 1.75 -8.03 24.16
C ALA A 525 2.97 -8.05 25.10
N ILE A 526 3.28 -6.91 25.73
CA ILE A 526 4.37 -6.82 26.72
C ILE A 526 4.05 -7.71 27.92
N GLY A 527 2.83 -7.65 28.46
CA GLY A 527 2.39 -8.51 29.55
C GLY A 527 2.46 -10.00 29.19
N GLY A 528 2.06 -10.37 27.98
CA GLY A 528 2.16 -11.73 27.46
C GLY A 528 3.60 -12.23 27.41
N LEU A 529 4.54 -11.42 26.90
CA LEU A 529 5.97 -11.74 26.92
C LEU A 529 6.50 -11.92 28.35
N VAL A 530 6.13 -11.05 29.29
CA VAL A 530 6.53 -11.18 30.70
C VAL A 530 5.99 -12.48 31.30
N MET A 531 4.71 -12.81 31.07
CA MET A 531 4.11 -14.05 31.55
C MET A 531 4.78 -15.28 30.95
N VAL A 532 5.15 -15.26 29.66
CA VAL A 532 5.93 -16.32 29.01
C VAL A 532 7.28 -16.52 29.70
N GLY A 533 8.03 -15.44 29.96
CA GLY A 533 9.30 -15.52 30.66
C GLY A 533 9.17 -16.13 32.05
N GLN A 534 8.17 -15.69 32.82
CA GLN A 534 7.87 -16.24 34.15
C GLN A 534 7.49 -17.72 34.10
N MET A 535 6.68 -18.13 33.11
CA MET A 535 6.30 -19.52 32.93
C MET A 535 7.52 -20.40 32.56
N ILE A 536 8.43 -19.92 31.70
CA ILE A 536 9.65 -20.67 31.36
C ILE A 536 10.53 -20.87 32.60
N VAL A 537 10.75 -19.80 33.38
CA VAL A 537 11.55 -19.86 34.61
C VAL A 537 10.93 -20.82 35.63
N LYS A 538 9.61 -20.78 35.80
CA LYS A 538 8.90 -21.69 36.72
C LYS A 538 8.88 -23.13 36.21
N TYR A 539 8.71 -23.35 34.92
CA TYR A 539 8.62 -24.68 34.31
C TYR A 539 9.96 -25.41 34.33
N GLY A 540 11.06 -24.72 34.01
CA GLY A 540 12.37 -25.36 33.93
C GLY A 540 12.63 -26.08 32.59
N ALA A 541 13.74 -26.82 32.54
CA ALA A 541 14.06 -27.72 31.44
C ALA A 541 13.61 -29.14 31.80
N CYS A 542 12.53 -29.61 31.17
CA CYS A 542 11.92 -30.88 31.49
C CYS A 542 12.25 -31.98 30.47
N ILE A 543 12.42 -33.20 30.97
CA ILE A 543 12.47 -34.43 30.17
C ILE A 543 11.47 -35.44 30.74
N ARG A 544 10.82 -36.19 29.85
CA ARG A 544 9.99 -37.31 30.25
C ARG A 544 10.83 -38.57 30.34
N VAL A 545 10.84 -39.20 31.52
CA VAL A 545 11.55 -40.45 31.77
C VAL A 545 10.51 -41.57 31.74
N SER A 546 10.59 -42.42 30.70
CA SER A 546 9.70 -43.56 30.47
C SER A 546 10.08 -44.79 31.28
#